data_AF-A0A1R4B3H1-F1
#
_entry.id   AF-A0A1R4B3H1-F1
#
_cell.length_a   1.000
_cell.length_b   1.000
_cell.length_c   1.000
_cell.angle_alpha   90.00
_cell.angle_beta   90.00
_cell.angle_gamma   90.00
#
_symmetry.space_group_name_H-M   'P 1'
#
loop_
_entity.id
_entity.type
_entity.pdbx_description
1 polymer ?
#
loop_
_entity_poly.entity_id
_entity_poly.type
_entity_poly.pdbx_seq_one_letter_code
_entity_poly.pdbx_strand_id
1 'polypeptide(L)'
;MSARQPEFEEIIDQLSRAVPVLESEGLDDSAKDTEKLINRINGMGSIISYHKSSLYSILRMMIESNTYYDSKAGESLNQAFVLIIEALGENV
;
A
#
# COMPACT_ATOMS: atom_id res chain seq x y z
N MET A 1 1.41 8.99 24.40
CA MET A 1 1.05 9.13 22.97
C MET A 1 2.05 8.30 22.20
N SER A 2 1.67 7.12 21.69
CA SER A 2 2.57 6.37 20.79
C SER A 2 2.74 7.21 19.54
N ALA A 3 3.96 7.65 19.26
CA ALA A 3 4.29 8.20 17.95
C ALA A 3 3.91 7.13 16.91
N ARG A 4 3.03 7.48 15.97
CA ARG A 4 2.85 6.64 14.78
C ARG A 4 4.19 6.57 14.07
N GLN A 5 4.53 5.38 13.60
CA GLN A 5 5.72 5.16 12.78
C GLN A 5 5.69 6.15 11.60
N PRO A 6 6.76 6.92 11.32
CA PRO A 6 6.79 7.86 10.19
C PRO A 6 6.38 7.21 8.87
N GLU A 7 6.81 5.96 8.68
CA GLU A 7 6.52 5.13 7.52
C GLU A 7 5.01 4.86 7.38
N PHE A 8 4.28 4.77 8.50
CA PHE A 8 2.83 4.52 8.50
C PHE A 8 2.05 5.61 7.75
N GLU A 9 2.37 6.87 8.03
CA GLU A 9 1.65 8.00 7.41
C GLU A 9 2.03 8.11 5.93
N GLU A 10 3.28 7.85 5.59
CA GLU A 10 3.77 7.89 4.22
C GLU A 10 3.21 6.76 3.36
N ILE A 11 3.02 5.56 3.91
CA ILE A 11 2.34 4.45 3.24
C ILE A 11 0.90 4.84 2.90
N ILE A 12 0.16 5.42 3.85
CA ILE A 12 -1.22 5.84 3.62
C ILE A 12 -1.28 6.93 2.55
N ASP A 13 -0.36 7.89 2.57
CA ASP A 13 -0.30 8.96 1.56
C ASP A 13 -0.06 8.38 0.15
N GLN A 14 0.91 7.47 0.00
CA GLN A 14 1.21 6.83 -1.29
C GLN A 14 0.03 6.01 -1.83
N LEU A 15 -0.61 5.22 -0.98
CA LEU A 15 -1.81 4.47 -1.38
C LEU A 15 -2.97 5.42 -1.76
N SER A 16 -3.13 6.52 -1.02
CA SER A 16 -4.19 7.51 -1.29
C SER A 16 -3.97 8.24 -2.61
N ARG A 17 -2.71 8.44 -3.02
CA ARG A 17 -2.37 9.00 -4.34
C ARG A 17 -2.65 8.02 -5.49
N ALA A 18 -2.52 6.72 -5.24
CA ALA A 18 -2.77 5.69 -6.24
C ALA A 18 -4.27 5.55 -6.58
N VAL A 19 -5.17 5.70 -5.60
CA VAL A 19 -6.63 5.55 -5.78
C VAL A 19 -7.19 6.39 -6.94
N PRO A 20 -7.06 7.73 -6.98
CA PRO A 20 -7.65 8.54 -8.06
C PRO A 20 -7.02 8.25 -9.42
N VAL A 21 -5.77 7.78 -9.47
CA VAL A 21 -5.12 7.38 -10.72
C VAL A 21 -5.74 6.09 -11.26
N LEU A 22 -5.94 5.09 -10.41
CA LEU A 22 -6.61 3.84 -10.76
C LEU A 22 -8.04 4.08 -11.25
N GLU A 23 -8.80 4.93 -10.56
CA GLU A 23 -10.15 5.34 -11.00
C GLU A 23 -10.11 6.01 -12.38
N SER A 24 -9.15 6.91 -12.60
CA SER A 24 -9.00 7.61 -13.90
C SER A 24 -8.65 6.68 -15.06
N GLU A 25 -8.03 5.53 -14.78
CA GLU A 25 -7.66 4.51 -15.75
C GLU A 25 -8.74 3.43 -15.93
N GLY A 26 -9.90 3.58 -15.26
CA GLY A 26 -11.01 2.61 -15.31
C GLY A 26 -10.73 1.33 -14.53
N LEU A 27 -9.79 1.38 -13.59
CA LEU A 27 -9.39 0.26 -12.75
C LEU A 27 -10.14 0.30 -11.40
N ASP A 28 -11.47 0.37 -11.46
CA ASP A 28 -12.32 0.63 -10.28
C ASP A 28 -12.17 -0.43 -9.18
N ASP A 29 -11.98 -1.69 -9.56
CA ASP A 29 -11.80 -2.78 -8.58
C ASP A 29 -10.42 -2.71 -7.91
N SER A 30 -9.39 -2.30 -8.65
CA SER A 30 -8.06 -2.00 -8.12
C SER A 30 -8.08 -0.81 -7.16
N ALA A 31 -8.84 0.25 -7.50
CA ALA A 31 -9.04 1.40 -6.62
C ALA A 31 -9.70 0.97 -5.30
N LYS A 32 -10.80 0.20 -5.36
CA LYS A 32 -11.48 -0.34 -4.16
C LYS A 32 -10.57 -1.21 -3.31
N ASP A 33 -9.75 -2.05 -3.92
CA ASP A 33 -8.82 -2.90 -3.17
C ASP A 33 -7.71 -2.07 -2.50
N THR A 34 -7.26 -1.00 -3.15
CA THR A 34 -6.35 -0.01 -2.56
C THR A 34 -6.98 0.69 -1.36
N GLU A 35 -8.24 1.12 -1.46
CA GLU A 35 -8.98 1.73 -0.33
C GLU A 35 -9.19 0.75 0.84
N LYS A 36 -9.51 -0.52 0.55
CA LYS A 36 -9.61 -1.55 1.58
C LYS A 36 -8.28 -1.73 2.32
N LEU A 37 -7.16 -1.67 1.59
CA LEU A 37 -5.83 -1.76 2.18
C LEU A 37 -5.54 -0.54 3.09
N ILE A 38 -5.84 0.67 2.64
CA ILE A 38 -5.75 1.91 3.44
C ILE A 38 -6.53 1.77 4.74
N ASN A 39 -7.79 1.35 4.65
CA ASN A 39 -8.66 1.16 5.82
C ASN A 39 -8.11 0.09 6.77
N ARG A 40 -7.54 -0.98 6.23
CA ARG A 40 -6.93 -2.05 7.01
C ARG A 40 -5.68 -1.58 7.75
N ILE A 41 -4.81 -0.82 7.09
CA ILE A 41 -3.60 -0.24 7.70
C ILE A 41 -4.02 0.78 8.79
N ASN A 42 -4.98 1.65 8.50
CA ASN A 42 -5.54 2.57 9.49
C ASN A 42 -6.12 1.85 10.73
N GLY A 43 -6.81 0.72 10.52
CA GLY A 43 -7.34 -0.11 11.61
C GLY A 43 -6.27 -0.81 12.45
N MET A 44 -5.06 -1.02 11.92
CA MET A 44 -3.94 -1.62 12.66
C MET A 44 -3.27 -0.64 13.64
N GLY A 45 -3.31 0.66 13.36
CA GLY A 45 -2.70 1.71 14.19
C GLY A 45 -1.16 1.73 14.23
N SER A 46 -0.50 0.61 13.90
CA SER A 46 0.94 0.46 13.71
C SER A 46 1.23 -0.76 12.83
N ILE A 47 2.34 -0.73 12.09
CA ILE A 47 2.81 -1.85 11.28
C ILE A 47 3.87 -2.60 12.06
N ILE A 48 3.54 -3.83 12.45
CA ILE A 48 4.43 -4.73 13.19
C ILE A 48 4.66 -6.01 12.39
N SER A 49 5.71 -6.74 12.73
CA SER A 49 6.11 -7.99 12.07
C SER A 49 4.98 -9.03 11.93
N TYR A 50 4.01 -9.05 12.86
CA TYR A 50 2.82 -9.91 12.77
C TYR A 50 1.95 -9.62 11.54
N HIS A 51 1.91 -8.37 11.06
CA HIS A 51 1.13 -7.97 9.88
C HIS A 51 1.81 -8.30 8.55
N LYS A 52 3.10 -8.69 8.59
CA LYS A 52 3.96 -8.92 7.42
C LYS A 52 3.28 -9.74 6.34
N SER A 53 2.88 -10.97 6.68
CA SER A 53 2.35 -11.91 5.69
C SER A 53 1.11 -11.33 4.98
N SER A 54 0.23 -10.67 5.73
CA SER A 54 -0.98 -10.10 5.14
C SER A 54 -0.73 -8.88 4.28
N LEU A 55 0.11 -7.94 4.71
CA LEU A 55 0.37 -6.70 3.96
C LEU A 55 1.21 -6.97 2.71
N TYR A 56 2.23 -7.81 2.86
CA TYR A 56 3.12 -8.19 1.79
C TYR A 56 2.39 -8.97 0.69
N SER A 57 1.55 -9.94 1.04
CA SER A 57 0.78 -10.71 0.04
C SER A 57 -0.21 -9.84 -0.74
N ILE A 58 -0.87 -8.88 -0.10
CA ILE A 58 -1.85 -8.00 -0.77
C ILE A 58 -1.12 -7.08 -1.75
N LEU A 59 -0.08 -6.38 -1.32
CA LEU A 59 0.63 -5.43 -2.18
C LEU A 59 1.42 -6.10 -3.29
N ARG A 60 2.04 -7.25 -2.99
CA ARG A 60 2.72 -8.03 -4.01
C ARG A 60 1.74 -8.50 -5.09
N MET A 61 0.55 -8.95 -4.69
CA MET A 61 -0.49 -9.34 -5.64
C MET A 61 -0.99 -8.16 -6.49
N MET A 62 -1.05 -6.96 -5.90
CA MET A 62 -1.37 -5.74 -6.64
C MET A 62 -0.24 -5.43 -7.65
N ILE A 63 1.02 -5.36 -7.23
CA ILE A 63 2.15 -5.02 -8.13
C ILE A 63 2.37 -6.08 -9.22
N GLU A 64 2.24 -7.37 -8.90
CA GLU A 64 2.44 -8.47 -9.86
C GLU A 64 1.23 -8.68 -10.80
N SER A 65 0.11 -7.98 -10.58
CA SER A 65 -1.01 -8.02 -11.52
C SER A 65 -0.69 -7.15 -12.74
N ASN A 66 -0.86 -7.72 -13.95
CA ASN A 66 -0.67 -7.03 -15.22
C ASN A 66 -1.38 -5.67 -15.29
N THR A 67 -2.52 -5.54 -14.59
CA THR A 67 -3.30 -4.31 -14.49
C THR A 67 -2.48 -3.11 -14.00
N TYR A 68 -1.47 -3.34 -13.15
CA TYR A 68 -0.69 -2.27 -12.55
C TYR A 68 0.64 -2.01 -13.27
N TYR A 69 1.09 -2.94 -14.12
CA TYR A 69 2.32 -2.77 -14.91
C TYR A 69 2.19 -1.61 -15.92
N ASP A 70 1.00 -1.45 -16.50
CA ASP A 70 0.69 -0.37 -17.45
C ASP A 70 0.07 0.87 -16.79
N SER A 71 -0.21 0.80 -15.47
CA SER A 71 -0.86 1.87 -14.71
C SER A 71 0.13 2.92 -14.23
N LYS A 72 -0.26 4.20 -14.31
CA LYS A 72 0.51 5.30 -13.71
C LYS A 72 0.50 5.26 -12.18
N ALA A 73 -0.41 4.50 -11.58
CA ALA A 73 -0.47 4.29 -10.13
C ALA A 73 0.63 3.33 -9.64
N GLY A 74 1.26 2.59 -10.55
CA GLY A 74 2.26 1.58 -10.22
C GLY A 74 3.44 2.12 -9.41
N GLU A 75 3.88 3.36 -9.68
CA GLU A 75 4.98 3.99 -8.93
C GLU A 75 4.61 4.24 -7.45
N SER A 76 3.47 4.86 -7.18
CA SER A 76 3.00 5.10 -5.81
C SER A 76 2.74 3.80 -5.05
N LEU A 77 2.18 2.79 -5.72
CA LEU A 77 1.97 1.46 -5.11
C LEU A 77 3.30 0.76 -4.79
N ASN A 78 4.30 0.89 -5.66
CA ASN A 78 5.63 0.35 -5.41
C ASN A 78 6.34 1.08 -4.27
N GLN A 79 6.20 2.41 -4.18
CA GLN A 79 6.73 3.19 -3.04
C GLN A 79 6.06 2.78 -1.72
N ALA A 80 4.74 2.60 -1.70
CA ALA A 80 4.03 2.09 -0.53
C ALA A 80 4.52 0.70 -0.10
N PHE A 81 4.84 -0.17 -1.06
CA PHE A 81 5.39 -1.50 -0.79
C PHE A 81 6.78 -1.44 -0.15
N VAL A 82 7.69 -0.62 -0.68
CA VAL A 82 9.03 -0.43 -0.10
C VAL A 82 8.93 0.07 1.34
N LEU A 83 8.12 1.10 1.60
CA LEU A 83 7.92 1.65 2.95
C LEU A 83 7.34 0.61 3.93
N ILE A 84 6.48 -0.29 3.47
CA ILE A 84 5.98 -1.39 4.30
C ILE A 84 7.09 -2.37 4.64
N ILE A 85 7.99 -2.69 3.70
CA ILE A 85 9.12 -3.58 3.96
C ILE A 85 10.06 -2.94 5.00
N GLU A 86 10.36 -1.66 4.85
CA GLU A 86 11.17 -0.89 5.80
C GLU A 86 10.50 -0.83 7.18
N ALA A 87 9.20 -0.56 7.25
CA ALA A 87 8.43 -0.55 8.50
C ALA A 87 8.39 -1.92 9.21
N LEU A 88 8.54 -3.00 8.44
CA LEU A 88 8.65 -4.37 8.96
C LEU A 88 10.07 -4.73 9.41
N GLY A 89 11.04 -3.82 9.23
CA GLY A 89 12.43 -3.99 9.63
C GLY A 89 13.24 -4.90 8.72
N GLU A 90 12.80 -5.10 7.46
CA GLU A 90 13.63 -5.79 6.47
C GLU A 90 14.45 -4.75 5.69
N ASN A 91 15.75 -4.99 5.56
CA ASN A 91 16.55 -4.23 4.60
C ASN A 91 16.18 -4.68 3.19
N VAL A 92 15.73 -3.73 2.37
CA VAL A 92 15.51 -3.88 0.92
C VAL A 92 16.86 -3.86 0.20
#